data_AF-A0A091K0U3-F1
#
_entry.id   AF-A0A091K0U3-F1
#
_cell.length_a   1.000
_cell.length_b   1.000
_cell.length_c   1.000
_cell.angle_alpha   90.00
_cell.angle_beta   90.00
_cell.angle_gamma   90.00
#
_symmetry.space_group_name_H-M   'P 1'
#
loop_
_entity.id
_entity.type
_entity.pdbx_description
1 polymer ?
#
loop_
_entity_poly.entity_id
_entity_poly.type
_entity_poly.pdbx_seq_one_letter_code
_entity_poly.pdbx_strand_id
1 'polypeptide(L)'
;QVDRYLYHMRLSDDVLLDVMARFQAEMVKGLGRDTNPTATVKMLPSFVRSLPDGSETGEFLAVDLGGSLLRAHQVVFDDGKGDRQLETKCYPTPKEFIQGNGAELFDYVADCMLDFMETRNLKNKKLPLGFTFSFPCKQTKLEEGVLLDWTKHFKVRGVQDTNVVSCLRRALQKHKANVDVLALVNDTVGTMMTCGYDDQRCEVGVIIGNGTNACYMEEMRHIDLVEGDEGRMCINTEWGAFGDDGALDDLRTEFDRELDLGSLNPGKQLFEKMISSLYLGELVRLILLKMTKEGLLFNGKVSTALLTKGKIEMKHVSAMEKYKEGLSNTKEILTELNLFPSEEDCIAVQHVCTIVSFRSTNLCAAALAAILTRLRENKKLLRMRTTVGIDGGVYKTHPQYAKRLHKVVRRLVPTCDVRFLLSLSGSGKGAAVVTAVAYRLAAQRKQIDAALAPFLLSLETLREVKNKMRTELEYGLRRETQASATVKMLPTYVCGTPDGTEKGKFLALDLGGTNFRVLLVKIRSGRRRSVRMYNKIFAIPLEIMQGTGEELFDHIVQCIADFLEYMGIKGARLPLGFTFSFPCKQASID
;
A
#
# COMPACT_ATOMS: atom_id res chain seq x y z
N GLN A 1 -41.06 7.52 -20.23
CA GLN A 1 -41.59 6.51 -19.29
C GLN A 1 -40.47 5.77 -18.56
N VAL A 2 -39.46 5.25 -19.27
CA VAL A 2 -38.30 4.54 -18.68
C VAL A 2 -37.59 5.35 -17.58
N ASP A 3 -37.32 6.65 -17.80
CA ASP A 3 -36.66 7.49 -16.80
C ASP A 3 -37.41 7.62 -15.48
N ARG A 4 -38.74 7.68 -15.53
CA ARG A 4 -39.58 7.73 -14.34
C ARG A 4 -39.58 6.37 -13.63
N TYR A 5 -39.57 5.28 -14.41
CA TYR A 5 -39.55 3.91 -13.89
C TYR A 5 -38.23 3.59 -13.18
N LEU A 6 -37.10 4.00 -13.78
CA LEU A 6 -35.75 3.77 -13.27
C LEU A 6 -35.16 5.00 -12.58
N TYR A 7 -36.00 5.88 -12.03
CA TYR A 7 -35.57 7.12 -11.39
C TYR A 7 -34.50 6.88 -10.32
N HIS A 8 -34.68 5.85 -9.49
CA HIS A 8 -33.74 5.46 -8.43
C HIS A 8 -32.37 4.99 -8.94
N MET A 9 -32.22 4.66 -10.23
CA MET A 9 -30.93 4.32 -10.83
C MET A 9 -30.20 5.53 -11.41
N ARG A 10 -30.84 6.71 -11.47
CA ARG A 10 -30.29 7.93 -12.02
C ARG A 10 -29.70 8.79 -10.91
N LEU A 11 -28.41 8.58 -10.64
CA LEU A 11 -27.69 9.25 -9.57
C LEU A 11 -27.31 10.69 -9.97
N SER A 12 -27.66 11.66 -9.12
CA SER A 12 -27.24 13.07 -9.26
C SER A 12 -25.81 13.26 -8.75
N ASP A 13 -25.19 14.41 -9.07
CA ASP A 13 -23.85 14.73 -8.58
C ASP A 13 -23.79 14.81 -7.05
N ASP A 14 -24.83 15.33 -6.40
CA ASP A 14 -24.90 15.38 -4.92
C ASP A 14 -24.85 13.98 -4.31
N VAL A 15 -25.59 13.02 -4.89
CA VAL A 15 -25.56 11.62 -4.47
C VAL A 15 -24.17 11.01 -4.70
N LEU A 16 -23.51 11.34 -5.82
CA LEU A 16 -22.16 10.83 -6.09
C LEU A 16 -21.11 11.43 -5.15
N LEU A 17 -21.24 12.69 -4.76
CA LEU A 17 -20.37 13.32 -3.75
C LEU A 17 -20.58 12.69 -2.37
N ASP A 18 -21.82 12.35 -2.01
CA ASP A 18 -22.13 11.62 -0.79
C ASP A 18 -21.52 10.19 -0.82
N VAL A 19 -21.71 9.44 -1.91
CA VAL A 19 -21.07 8.12 -2.10
C VAL A 19 -19.54 8.23 -2.00
N MET A 20 -18.95 9.26 -2.59
CA MET A 20 -17.51 9.54 -2.50
C MET A 20 -17.09 9.73 -1.04
N ALA A 21 -17.82 10.54 -0.27
CA ALA A 21 -17.54 10.78 1.14
C ALA A 21 -17.68 9.51 2.01
N ARG A 22 -18.75 8.73 1.80
CA ARG A 22 -18.96 7.43 2.47
C ARG A 22 -17.80 6.46 2.18
N PHE A 23 -17.34 6.41 0.92
CA PHE A 23 -16.21 5.57 0.54
C PHE A 23 -14.89 6.04 1.17
N GLN A 24 -14.64 7.35 1.25
CA GLN A 24 -13.46 7.89 1.95
C GLN A 24 -13.46 7.49 3.44
N ALA A 25 -14.62 7.52 4.09
CA ALA A 25 -14.75 7.07 5.48
C ALA A 25 -14.42 5.57 5.63
N GLU A 26 -14.92 4.72 4.73
CA GLU A 26 -14.60 3.28 4.73
C GLU A 26 -13.12 3.01 4.42
N MET A 27 -12.46 3.81 3.57
CA MET A 27 -11.01 3.73 3.35
C MET A 27 -10.24 4.00 4.65
N VAL A 28 -10.60 5.04 5.41
CA VAL A 28 -9.98 5.35 6.70
C VAL A 28 -10.22 4.23 7.70
N LYS A 29 -11.46 3.74 7.79
CA LYS A 29 -11.84 2.61 8.65
C LYS A 29 -11.07 1.34 8.30
N GLY A 30 -10.85 1.05 7.02
CA GLY A 30 -10.09 -0.10 6.55
C GLY A 30 -8.59 -0.02 6.85
N LEU A 31 -8.01 1.18 6.86
CA LEU A 31 -6.60 1.38 7.17
C LEU A 31 -6.29 1.33 8.68
N GLY A 32 -7.26 1.72 9.52
CA GLY A 32 -7.10 1.80 10.97
C GLY A 32 -7.04 0.43 11.65
N ARG A 33 -6.09 0.24 12.58
CA ARG A 33 -5.88 -1.06 13.26
C ARG A 33 -7.11 -1.55 14.04
N ASP A 34 -7.75 -0.64 14.77
CA ASP A 34 -8.89 -0.98 15.63
C ASP A 34 -10.20 -1.12 14.84
N THR A 35 -10.28 -0.47 13.68
CA THR A 35 -11.49 -0.40 12.86
C THR A 35 -11.50 -1.45 11.73
N ASN A 36 -10.33 -1.88 11.24
CA ASN A 36 -10.19 -2.85 10.15
C ASN A 36 -10.98 -4.17 10.35
N PRO A 37 -11.04 -4.78 11.56
CA PRO A 37 -11.79 -6.03 11.76
C PRO A 37 -13.26 -5.95 11.35
N THR A 38 -13.88 -4.76 11.43
CA THR A 38 -15.29 -4.52 11.08
C THR A 38 -15.47 -3.68 9.81
N ALA A 39 -14.38 -3.30 9.13
CA ALA A 39 -14.44 -2.56 7.88
C ALA A 39 -14.93 -3.46 6.73
N THR A 40 -15.77 -2.91 5.85
CA THR A 40 -16.19 -3.63 4.63
C THR A 40 -15.13 -3.51 3.54
N VAL A 41 -14.63 -2.30 3.33
CA VAL A 41 -13.48 -2.02 2.47
C VAL A 41 -12.20 -2.38 3.23
N LYS A 42 -11.57 -3.50 2.86
CA LYS A 42 -10.52 -4.14 3.67
C LYS A 42 -9.16 -3.45 3.63
N MET A 43 -8.88 -2.64 2.60
CA MET A 43 -7.63 -1.87 2.48
C MET A 43 -6.37 -2.73 2.72
N LEU A 44 -6.29 -3.87 2.02
CA LEU A 44 -5.30 -4.91 2.22
C LEU A 44 -3.89 -4.45 1.78
N PRO A 45 -2.87 -4.56 2.66
CA PRO A 45 -1.48 -4.31 2.29
C PRO A 45 -0.95 -5.33 1.27
N SER A 46 -0.42 -4.86 0.13
CA SER A 46 0.11 -5.74 -0.94
C SER A 46 1.60 -6.06 -0.82
N PHE A 47 2.32 -5.38 0.07
CA PHE A 47 3.79 -5.42 0.19
C PHE A 47 4.57 -4.95 -1.06
N VAL A 48 3.89 -4.35 -2.04
CA VAL A 48 4.52 -3.64 -3.15
C VAL A 48 4.81 -2.20 -2.71
N ARG A 49 6.09 -1.86 -2.52
CA ARG A 49 6.52 -0.57 -1.95
C ARG A 49 6.97 0.47 -2.97
N SER A 50 7.23 0.07 -4.21
CA SER A 50 7.72 0.97 -5.24
C SER A 50 7.14 0.61 -6.60
N LEU A 51 6.97 1.64 -7.44
CA LEU A 51 6.76 1.49 -8.87
C LEU A 51 8.07 1.02 -9.53
N PRO A 52 7.99 0.42 -10.73
CA PRO A 52 9.19 0.16 -11.52
C PRO A 52 9.92 1.47 -11.83
N ASP A 53 11.24 1.47 -11.79
CA ASP A 53 12.06 2.67 -12.09
C ASP A 53 12.87 2.56 -13.38
N GLY A 54 12.71 1.45 -14.11
CA GLY A 54 13.41 1.18 -15.38
C GLY A 54 14.76 0.49 -15.19
N SER A 55 15.20 0.27 -13.95
CA SER A 55 16.40 -0.54 -13.65
C SER A 55 16.09 -2.05 -13.52
N GLU A 56 14.84 -2.46 -13.73
CA GLU A 56 14.44 -3.85 -13.72
C GLU A 56 15.02 -4.61 -14.92
N THR A 57 15.73 -5.71 -14.65
CA THR A 57 16.40 -6.54 -15.68
C THR A 57 16.19 -8.02 -15.37
N GLY A 58 16.24 -8.86 -16.40
CA GLY A 58 16.14 -10.32 -16.27
C GLY A 58 14.92 -10.95 -16.95
N GLU A 59 14.79 -12.27 -16.78
CA GLU A 59 13.75 -13.10 -17.39
C GLU A 59 12.83 -13.67 -16.32
N PHE A 60 11.52 -13.45 -16.47
CA PHE A 60 10.51 -13.76 -15.46
C PHE A 60 9.32 -14.49 -16.06
N LEU A 61 8.73 -15.39 -15.28
CA LEU A 61 7.43 -15.96 -15.57
C LEU A 61 6.34 -15.20 -14.81
N ALA A 62 5.14 -15.15 -15.37
CA ALA A 62 3.95 -14.76 -14.62
C ALA A 62 2.76 -15.66 -14.95
N VAL A 63 1.92 -15.92 -13.94
CA VAL A 63 0.66 -16.63 -14.12
C VAL A 63 -0.48 -15.79 -13.57
N ASP A 64 -1.58 -15.71 -14.31
CA ASP A 64 -2.74 -14.88 -13.99
C ASP A 64 -4.00 -15.73 -13.86
N LEU A 65 -4.53 -15.82 -12.65
CA LEU A 65 -5.74 -16.55 -12.29
C LEU A 65 -6.77 -15.61 -11.64
N GLY A 66 -8.01 -15.69 -12.14
CA GLY A 66 -9.18 -15.04 -11.56
C GLY A 66 -10.02 -14.24 -12.55
N GLY A 67 -9.56 -14.08 -13.79
CA GLY A 67 -10.36 -13.65 -14.94
C GLY A 67 -11.14 -14.80 -15.59
N SER A 68 -11.59 -14.62 -16.83
CA SER A 68 -12.29 -15.65 -17.60
C SER A 68 -11.38 -16.78 -18.12
N LEU A 69 -10.06 -16.53 -18.17
CA LEU A 69 -9.05 -17.45 -18.68
C LEU A 69 -7.85 -17.42 -17.73
N LEU A 70 -7.16 -18.54 -17.60
CA LEU A 70 -5.83 -18.61 -17.01
C LEU A 70 -4.81 -18.15 -18.06
N ARG A 71 -3.85 -17.30 -17.69
CA ARG A 71 -2.79 -16.86 -18.62
C ARG A 71 -1.43 -17.14 -18.05
N ALA A 72 -0.55 -17.71 -18.87
CA ALA A 72 0.87 -17.85 -18.58
C ALA A 72 1.65 -16.87 -19.45
N HIS A 73 2.63 -16.19 -18.86
CA HIS A 73 3.43 -15.17 -19.49
C HIS A 73 4.92 -15.43 -19.27
N GLN A 74 5.72 -15.13 -20.29
CA GLN A 74 7.16 -14.94 -20.20
C GLN A 74 7.46 -13.48 -20.49
N VAL A 75 8.19 -12.83 -19.60
CA VAL A 75 8.57 -11.42 -19.70
C VAL A 75 10.07 -11.29 -19.57
N VAL A 76 10.69 -10.69 -20.58
CA VAL A 76 12.13 -10.38 -20.58
C VAL A 76 12.31 -8.87 -20.47
N PHE A 77 13.16 -8.45 -19.53
CA PHE A 77 13.60 -7.08 -19.36
C PHE A 77 15.08 -6.98 -19.74
N ASP A 78 15.36 -6.34 -20.88
CA ASP A 78 16.72 -6.12 -21.38
C ASP A 78 17.37 -4.88 -20.75
N ASP A 79 18.70 -4.90 -20.66
CA ASP A 79 19.50 -3.76 -20.17
C ASP A 79 19.37 -2.55 -21.14
N GLY A 80 18.44 -1.64 -20.83
CA GLY A 80 18.52 -0.24 -21.29
C GLY A 80 17.74 0.16 -22.55
N LYS A 81 16.90 -0.69 -23.16
CA LYS A 81 15.94 -0.26 -24.20
C LYS A 81 14.60 -0.96 -24.03
N GLY A 82 13.54 -0.16 -23.90
CA GLY A 82 12.19 -0.57 -23.48
C GLY A 82 11.39 -1.41 -24.46
N ASP A 83 12.00 -2.30 -25.24
CA ASP A 83 11.28 -3.32 -25.99
C ASP A 83 11.30 -4.64 -25.23
N ARG A 84 10.16 -4.96 -24.63
CA ARG A 84 9.94 -6.19 -23.88
C ARG A 84 9.51 -7.28 -24.83
N GLN A 85 10.16 -8.43 -24.76
CA GLN A 85 9.56 -9.64 -25.30
C GLN A 85 8.52 -10.13 -24.29
N LEU A 86 7.23 -9.98 -24.64
CA LEU A 86 6.10 -10.53 -23.91
C LEU A 86 5.50 -11.66 -24.73
N GLU A 87 5.52 -12.85 -24.15
CA GLU A 87 4.94 -14.04 -24.75
C GLU A 87 3.85 -14.56 -23.84
N THR A 88 2.68 -14.86 -24.40
CA THR A 88 1.48 -15.18 -23.62
C THR A 88 0.78 -16.39 -24.20
N LYS A 89 0.39 -17.33 -23.33
CA LYS A 89 -0.51 -18.44 -23.68
C LYS A 89 -1.73 -18.41 -22.77
N CYS A 90 -2.92 -18.53 -23.35
CA CYS A 90 -4.18 -18.53 -22.64
C CYS A 90 -4.73 -19.96 -22.55
N TYR A 91 -5.22 -20.31 -21.37
CA TYR A 91 -5.82 -21.60 -21.07
C TYR A 91 -7.27 -21.39 -20.61
N PRO A 92 -8.23 -22.15 -21.14
CA PRO A 92 -9.60 -22.14 -20.61
C PRO A 92 -9.59 -22.61 -19.16
N THR A 93 -10.46 -22.10 -18.30
CA THR A 93 -10.59 -22.63 -16.93
C THR A 93 -11.94 -23.33 -16.80
N PRO A 94 -12.01 -24.66 -17.03
CA PRO A 94 -13.24 -25.43 -16.91
C PRO A 94 -13.98 -25.21 -15.60
N LYS A 95 -15.32 -25.31 -15.66
CA LYS A 95 -16.21 -25.14 -14.48
C LYS A 95 -15.86 -26.10 -13.34
N GLU A 96 -15.42 -27.31 -13.70
CA GLU A 96 -15.00 -28.36 -12.78
C GLU A 96 -13.86 -27.90 -11.86
N PHE A 97 -12.92 -27.09 -12.34
CA PHE A 97 -11.82 -26.59 -11.51
C PHE A 97 -12.22 -25.39 -10.64
N ILE A 98 -13.05 -24.48 -11.16
CA ILE A 98 -13.47 -23.28 -10.41
C ILE A 98 -14.55 -23.56 -9.35
N GLN A 99 -15.21 -24.72 -9.41
CA GLN A 99 -16.18 -25.21 -8.42
C GLN A 99 -15.75 -26.54 -7.77
N GLY A 100 -14.54 -27.01 -8.07
CA GLY A 100 -13.97 -28.27 -7.59
C GLY A 100 -13.27 -28.15 -6.24
N ASN A 101 -12.12 -28.80 -6.11
CA ASN A 101 -11.28 -28.70 -4.93
C ASN A 101 -9.93 -28.02 -5.23
N GLY A 102 -9.28 -27.53 -4.17
CA GLY A 102 -8.04 -26.76 -4.28
C GLY A 102 -6.91 -27.52 -4.95
N ALA A 103 -6.75 -28.82 -4.65
CA ALA A 103 -5.67 -29.61 -5.24
C ALA A 103 -5.82 -29.71 -6.76
N GLU A 104 -7.03 -30.00 -7.25
CA GLU A 104 -7.32 -30.07 -8.69
C GLU A 104 -7.06 -28.74 -9.41
N LEU A 105 -7.48 -27.60 -8.80
CA LEU A 105 -7.24 -26.29 -9.39
C LEU A 105 -5.73 -26.00 -9.51
N PHE A 106 -4.96 -26.20 -8.44
CA PHE A 106 -3.54 -25.87 -8.46
C PHE A 106 -2.70 -26.87 -9.28
N ASP A 107 -3.10 -28.14 -9.35
CA ASP A 107 -2.51 -29.11 -10.28
C ASP A 107 -2.78 -28.69 -11.73
N TYR A 108 -4.00 -28.26 -12.06
CA TYR A 108 -4.32 -27.72 -13.39
C TYR A 108 -3.48 -26.49 -13.75
N VAL A 109 -3.27 -25.57 -12.80
CA VAL A 109 -2.39 -24.41 -12.99
C VAL A 109 -0.94 -24.86 -13.23
N ALA A 110 -0.45 -25.85 -12.48
CA ALA A 110 0.89 -26.39 -12.64
C ALA A 110 1.08 -27.06 -14.01
N ASP A 111 0.09 -27.81 -14.50
CA ASP A 111 0.09 -28.42 -15.83
C ASP A 111 0.13 -27.37 -16.94
N CYS A 112 -0.67 -26.32 -16.83
CA CYS A 112 -0.65 -25.21 -17.79
C CYS A 112 0.72 -24.51 -17.80
N MET A 113 1.33 -24.32 -16.62
CA MET A 113 2.66 -23.73 -16.53
C MET A 113 3.74 -24.63 -17.15
N LEU A 114 3.67 -25.94 -16.94
CA LEU A 114 4.58 -26.89 -17.58
C LEU A 114 4.46 -26.87 -19.10
N ASP A 115 3.25 -26.98 -19.63
CA ASP A 115 2.99 -26.93 -21.07
C ASP A 115 3.48 -25.60 -21.68
N PHE A 116 3.30 -24.48 -20.98
CA PHE A 116 3.86 -23.20 -21.40
C PHE A 116 5.40 -23.24 -21.43
N MET A 117 6.04 -23.71 -20.36
CA MET A 117 7.50 -23.82 -20.29
C MET A 117 8.07 -24.78 -21.34
N GLU A 118 7.37 -25.86 -21.68
CA GLU A 118 7.73 -26.77 -22.78
C GLU A 118 7.67 -26.08 -24.12
N THR A 119 6.55 -25.44 -24.42
CA THR A 119 6.33 -24.71 -25.68
C THR A 119 7.40 -23.63 -25.90
N ARG A 120 7.95 -23.08 -24.81
CA ARG A 120 8.96 -22.00 -24.82
C ARG A 120 10.40 -22.48 -24.61
N ASN A 121 10.65 -23.79 -24.48
CA ASN A 121 11.97 -24.35 -24.17
C ASN A 121 12.62 -23.81 -22.87
N LEU A 122 11.81 -23.58 -21.83
CA LEU A 122 12.25 -22.99 -20.55
C LEU A 122 12.44 -24.00 -19.41
N LYS A 123 12.15 -25.29 -19.62
CA LYS A 123 12.21 -26.34 -18.59
C LYS A 123 13.52 -26.42 -17.81
N ASN A 124 14.65 -26.13 -18.49
CA ASN A 124 15.98 -26.25 -17.89
C ASN A 124 16.42 -24.98 -17.13
N LYS A 125 15.64 -23.90 -17.17
CA LYS A 125 15.91 -22.65 -16.45
C LYS A 125 15.12 -22.62 -15.15
N LYS A 126 15.75 -22.17 -14.07
CA LYS A 126 15.05 -21.82 -12.82
C LYS A 126 14.62 -20.36 -12.92
N LEU A 127 13.35 -20.11 -13.25
CA LEU A 127 12.83 -18.75 -13.46
C LEU A 127 11.98 -18.31 -12.26
N PRO A 128 12.07 -17.03 -11.84
CA PRO A 128 11.16 -16.47 -10.87
C PRO A 128 9.75 -16.32 -11.45
N LEU A 129 8.73 -16.63 -10.64
CA LEU A 129 7.32 -16.52 -10.98
C LEU A 129 6.62 -15.43 -10.16
N GLY A 130 5.97 -14.51 -10.86
CA GLY A 130 4.91 -13.68 -10.30
C GLY A 130 3.55 -14.36 -10.45
N PHE A 131 2.77 -14.40 -9.39
CA PHE A 131 1.42 -14.96 -9.38
C PHE A 131 0.40 -13.83 -9.22
N THR A 132 -0.29 -13.48 -10.31
CA THR A 132 -1.50 -12.65 -10.24
C THR A 132 -2.66 -13.52 -9.79
N PHE A 133 -3.23 -13.20 -8.62
CA PHE A 133 -4.37 -13.89 -8.05
C PHE A 133 -5.44 -12.86 -7.67
N SER A 134 -6.52 -12.83 -8.45
CA SER A 134 -7.49 -11.72 -8.45
C SER A 134 -8.58 -11.89 -7.40
N PHE A 135 -8.18 -12.13 -6.15
CA PHE A 135 -9.08 -12.38 -5.01
C PHE A 135 -8.53 -11.68 -3.75
N PRO A 136 -9.39 -11.40 -2.75
CA PRO A 136 -8.96 -10.80 -1.50
C PRO A 136 -8.02 -11.75 -0.75
N CYS A 137 -6.75 -11.37 -0.63
CA CYS A 137 -5.74 -12.11 0.10
C CYS A 137 -5.15 -11.27 1.23
N LYS A 138 -5.11 -11.83 2.44
CA LYS A 138 -4.31 -11.28 3.53
C LYS A 138 -2.85 -11.66 3.33
N GLN A 139 -1.99 -10.67 3.19
CA GLN A 139 -0.56 -10.86 3.01
C GLN A 139 0.19 -10.37 4.26
N THR A 140 1.31 -11.01 4.59
CA THR A 140 2.29 -10.58 5.61
C THR A 140 3.65 -10.28 4.99
N LYS A 141 3.84 -10.72 3.74
CA LYS A 141 5.01 -10.52 2.88
C LYS A 141 4.60 -10.81 1.44
N LEU A 142 5.46 -10.45 0.48
CA LEU A 142 5.15 -10.50 -0.94
C LEU A 142 4.94 -11.94 -1.46
N GLU A 143 5.69 -12.92 -0.96
CA GLU A 143 5.58 -14.33 -1.37
C GLU A 143 4.58 -15.17 -0.53
N GLU A 144 3.57 -14.52 0.05
CA GLU A 144 2.51 -15.13 0.84
C GLU A 144 1.16 -14.43 0.59
N GLY A 145 0.08 -15.21 0.60
CA GLY A 145 -1.26 -14.66 0.72
C GLY A 145 -2.28 -15.71 1.11
N VAL A 146 -3.01 -15.43 2.18
CA VAL A 146 -4.12 -16.25 2.67
C VAL A 146 -5.41 -15.76 2.02
N LEU A 147 -6.08 -16.63 1.27
CA LEU A 147 -7.37 -16.30 0.65
C LEU A 147 -8.42 -16.04 1.73
N LEU A 148 -9.03 -14.85 1.73
CA LEU A 148 -10.07 -14.49 2.69
C LEU A 148 -11.44 -15.02 2.28
N ASP A 149 -11.83 -14.76 1.04
CA ASP A 149 -13.14 -15.13 0.51
C ASP A 149 -13.05 -15.29 -1.01
N TRP A 150 -13.80 -16.25 -1.54
CA TRP A 150 -14.00 -16.34 -2.99
C TRP A 150 -14.98 -15.29 -3.50
N THR A 151 -14.67 -14.71 -4.66
CA THR A 151 -15.52 -13.74 -5.37
C THR A 151 -15.81 -14.20 -6.80
N LYS A 152 -16.65 -13.46 -7.52
CA LYS A 152 -17.01 -13.73 -8.93
C LYS A 152 -17.66 -15.11 -9.13
N HIS A 153 -16.95 -16.04 -9.77
CA HIS A 153 -17.44 -17.37 -10.19
C HIS A 153 -16.71 -18.53 -9.54
N PHE A 154 -15.72 -18.23 -8.72
CA PHE A 154 -14.92 -19.22 -8.05
C PHE A 154 -15.62 -19.61 -6.74
N LYS A 155 -15.61 -20.91 -6.44
CA LYS A 155 -16.04 -21.46 -5.16
C LYS A 155 -15.33 -22.79 -4.93
N VAL A 156 -14.00 -22.72 -4.86
CA VAL A 156 -13.15 -23.90 -4.78
C VAL A 156 -12.98 -24.33 -3.33
N ARG A 157 -13.29 -25.60 -3.05
CA ARG A 157 -13.27 -26.15 -1.69
C ARG A 157 -11.83 -26.33 -1.19
N GLY A 158 -11.59 -26.05 0.09
CA GLY A 158 -10.30 -26.28 0.75
C GLY A 158 -9.20 -25.27 0.42
N VAL A 159 -9.55 -24.08 -0.11
CA VAL A 159 -8.60 -23.00 -0.41
C VAL A 159 -8.79 -21.77 0.47
N GLN A 160 -10.03 -21.48 0.88
CA GLN A 160 -10.32 -20.38 1.81
C GLN A 160 -9.56 -20.58 3.12
N ASP A 161 -9.03 -19.48 3.67
CA ASP A 161 -8.15 -19.45 4.86
C ASP A 161 -6.84 -20.24 4.71
N THR A 162 -6.44 -20.57 3.47
CA THR A 162 -5.14 -21.20 3.18
C THR A 162 -4.22 -20.28 2.39
N ASN A 163 -2.92 -20.47 2.55
CA ASN A 163 -1.91 -19.75 1.78
C ASN A 163 -1.85 -20.30 0.33
N VAL A 164 -2.34 -19.51 -0.63
CA VAL A 164 -2.46 -19.92 -2.04
C VAL A 164 -1.11 -20.08 -2.73
N VAL A 165 -0.08 -19.36 -2.28
CA VAL A 165 1.29 -19.53 -2.77
C VAL A 165 1.84 -20.89 -2.37
N SER A 166 1.58 -21.32 -1.13
CA SER A 166 1.96 -22.66 -0.65
C SER A 166 1.24 -23.77 -1.42
N CYS A 167 -0.05 -23.58 -1.74
CA CYS A 167 -0.81 -24.51 -2.56
C CYS A 167 -0.23 -24.63 -3.98
N LEU A 168 0.07 -23.51 -4.64
CA LEU A 168 0.70 -23.49 -5.96
C LEU A 168 2.11 -24.10 -5.94
N ARG A 169 2.94 -23.77 -4.93
CA ARG A 169 4.28 -24.36 -4.77
C ARG A 169 4.24 -25.87 -4.67
N ARG A 170 3.29 -26.42 -3.89
CA ARG A 170 3.11 -27.87 -3.75
C ARG A 170 2.73 -28.53 -5.07
N ALA A 171 1.84 -27.92 -5.85
CA ALA A 171 1.47 -28.41 -7.17
C ALA A 171 2.66 -28.35 -8.15
N LEU A 172 3.37 -27.22 -8.23
CA LEU A 172 4.56 -27.08 -9.07
C LEU A 172 5.66 -28.11 -8.71
N GLN A 173 5.87 -28.38 -7.41
CA GLN A 173 6.83 -29.40 -6.95
C GLN A 173 6.39 -30.81 -7.33
N LYS A 174 5.12 -31.16 -7.15
CA LYS A 174 4.55 -32.45 -7.56
C LYS A 174 4.74 -32.69 -9.07
N HIS A 175 4.59 -31.63 -9.86
CA HIS A 175 4.76 -31.64 -11.32
C HIS A 175 6.22 -31.44 -11.76
N LYS A 176 7.18 -31.33 -10.83
CA LYS A 176 8.62 -31.13 -11.09
C LYS A 176 8.92 -29.89 -11.96
N ALA A 177 8.11 -28.85 -11.85
CA ALA A 177 8.37 -27.57 -12.50
C ALA A 177 9.49 -26.80 -11.78
N ASN A 178 10.52 -26.38 -12.51
CA ASN A 178 11.67 -25.64 -11.94
C ASN A 178 11.36 -24.13 -11.82
N VAL A 179 10.44 -23.79 -10.93
CA VAL A 179 9.90 -22.43 -10.80
C VAL A 179 9.89 -21.98 -9.34
N ASP A 180 10.26 -20.72 -9.08
CA ASP A 180 10.24 -20.14 -7.74
C ASP A 180 9.23 -19.01 -7.64
N VAL A 181 8.18 -19.18 -6.82
CA VAL A 181 7.14 -18.15 -6.65
C VAL A 181 7.68 -17.04 -5.74
N LEU A 182 7.96 -15.87 -6.30
CA LEU A 182 8.56 -14.74 -5.57
C LEU A 182 7.54 -13.67 -5.19
N ALA A 183 6.42 -13.58 -5.91
CA ALA A 183 5.42 -12.56 -5.62
C ALA A 183 4.01 -13.07 -5.86
N LEU A 184 3.11 -12.75 -4.94
CA LEU A 184 1.67 -12.80 -5.11
C LEU A 184 1.13 -11.38 -5.21
N VAL A 185 0.35 -11.09 -6.24
CA VAL A 185 -0.25 -9.78 -6.45
C VAL A 185 -1.70 -9.88 -6.89
N ASN A 186 -2.51 -8.88 -6.54
CA ASN A 186 -3.84 -8.70 -7.09
C ASN A 186 -3.77 -8.15 -8.53
N ASP A 187 -4.80 -8.38 -9.35
CA ASP A 187 -4.87 -7.88 -10.74
C ASP A 187 -4.86 -6.34 -10.82
N THR A 188 -5.45 -5.65 -9.84
CA THR A 188 -5.34 -4.19 -9.73
C THR A 188 -3.88 -3.75 -9.57
N VAL A 189 -3.12 -4.39 -8.69
CA VAL A 189 -1.69 -4.13 -8.44
C VAL A 189 -0.89 -4.42 -9.71
N GLY A 190 -1.14 -5.57 -10.36
CA GLY A 190 -0.52 -5.88 -11.64
C GLY A 190 -0.82 -4.81 -12.70
N THR A 191 -2.07 -4.36 -12.80
CA THR A 191 -2.46 -3.31 -13.75
C THR A 191 -1.75 -1.98 -13.47
N MET A 192 -1.67 -1.57 -12.20
CA MET A 192 -0.95 -0.37 -11.80
C MET A 192 0.53 -0.46 -12.17
N MET A 193 1.16 -1.61 -11.95
CA MET A 193 2.59 -1.83 -12.21
C MET A 193 2.91 -1.94 -13.70
N THR A 194 2.03 -2.57 -14.50
CA THR A 194 2.12 -2.56 -15.97
C THR A 194 2.11 -1.13 -16.49
N CYS A 195 1.11 -0.34 -16.07
CA CYS A 195 0.96 1.05 -16.50
C CYS A 195 2.05 1.97 -15.91
N GLY A 196 2.51 1.69 -14.69
CA GLY A 196 3.56 2.44 -13.99
C GLY A 196 4.93 2.34 -14.65
N TYR A 197 5.20 1.22 -15.31
CA TYR A 197 6.41 1.11 -16.12
C TYR A 197 6.37 2.06 -17.33
N ASP A 198 5.21 2.16 -17.99
CA ASP A 198 5.06 2.98 -19.19
C ASP A 198 4.83 4.47 -18.83
N ASP A 199 4.32 4.76 -17.63
CA ASP A 199 4.12 6.11 -17.08
C ASP A 199 4.37 6.13 -15.56
N GLN A 200 5.50 6.71 -15.16
CA GLN A 200 5.95 6.85 -13.76
C GLN A 200 4.98 7.63 -12.84
N ARG A 201 3.93 8.25 -13.39
CA ARG A 201 2.88 8.93 -12.61
C ARG A 201 1.72 7.99 -12.25
N CYS A 202 1.77 6.72 -12.63
CA CYS A 202 0.71 5.75 -12.35
C CYS A 202 0.69 5.35 -10.87
N GLU A 203 -0.31 5.82 -10.13
CA GLU A 203 -0.42 5.57 -8.68
C GLU A 203 -1.72 4.88 -8.30
N VAL A 204 -2.53 4.50 -9.29
CA VAL A 204 -3.81 3.81 -9.13
C VAL A 204 -3.94 2.74 -10.20
N GLY A 205 -4.33 1.53 -9.79
CA GLY A 205 -4.75 0.45 -10.70
C GLY A 205 -6.23 0.17 -10.50
N VAL A 206 -7.01 0.12 -11.59
CA VAL A 206 -8.46 -0.14 -11.55
C VAL A 206 -8.81 -1.29 -12.47
N ILE A 207 -9.63 -2.20 -11.98
CA ILE A 207 -10.24 -3.29 -12.75
C ILE A 207 -11.74 -3.03 -12.91
N ILE A 208 -12.22 -3.06 -14.15
CA ILE A 208 -13.64 -2.97 -14.51
C ILE A 208 -13.97 -4.09 -15.51
N GLY A 209 -14.07 -5.32 -15.02
CA GLY A 209 -14.28 -6.54 -15.80
C GLY A 209 -15.35 -7.43 -15.17
N ASN A 210 -15.08 -8.74 -15.06
CA ASN A 210 -15.98 -9.70 -14.39
C ASN A 210 -16.26 -9.28 -12.95
N GLY A 211 -15.24 -8.78 -12.26
CA GLY A 211 -15.37 -8.05 -11.01
C GLY A 211 -14.97 -6.59 -11.19
N THR A 212 -15.01 -5.83 -10.10
CA THR A 212 -14.39 -4.51 -10.05
C THR A 212 -13.62 -4.32 -8.76
N ASN A 213 -12.42 -3.75 -8.88
CA ASN A 213 -11.57 -3.45 -7.75
C ASN A 213 -10.63 -2.27 -8.08
N ALA A 214 -10.03 -1.67 -7.06
CA ALA A 214 -8.95 -0.71 -7.24
C ALA A 214 -7.84 -0.88 -6.20
N CYS A 215 -6.63 -0.50 -6.58
CA CYS A 215 -5.50 -0.31 -5.68
C CYS A 215 -4.88 1.06 -5.90
N TYR A 216 -4.13 1.55 -4.91
CA TYR A 216 -3.38 2.80 -5.02
C TYR A 216 -2.18 2.83 -4.07
N MET A 217 -1.23 3.74 -4.33
CA MET A 217 -0.08 3.97 -3.45
C MET A 217 -0.47 4.84 -2.23
N GLU A 218 -0.48 4.26 -1.04
CA GLU A 218 -0.73 4.94 0.24
C GLU A 218 0.58 5.20 1.00
N GLU A 219 0.61 6.24 1.84
CA GLU A 219 1.76 6.54 2.71
C GLU A 219 1.81 5.54 3.86
N MET A 220 3.01 4.99 4.16
CA MET A 220 3.18 3.96 5.21
C MET A 220 2.66 4.40 6.58
N ARG A 221 2.87 5.67 6.94
CA ARG A 221 2.36 6.27 8.18
C ARG A 221 0.83 6.26 8.35
N HIS A 222 0.07 5.93 7.31
CA HIS A 222 -1.39 5.80 7.36
C HIS A 222 -1.87 4.35 7.35
N ILE A 223 -0.95 3.37 7.39
CA ILE A 223 -1.27 1.94 7.30
C ILE A 223 -0.97 1.28 8.66
N ASP A 224 -1.89 1.38 9.61
CA ASP A 224 -1.66 0.91 10.99
C ASP A 224 -1.46 -0.62 11.10
N LEU A 225 -1.83 -1.34 10.05
CA LEU A 225 -1.73 -2.80 9.91
C LEU A 225 -0.32 -3.30 9.58
N VAL A 226 0.59 -2.41 9.17
CA VAL A 226 1.97 -2.74 8.81
C VAL A 226 2.91 -1.90 9.66
N GLU A 227 3.95 -2.52 10.22
CA GLU A 227 4.96 -1.77 10.97
C GLU A 227 5.83 -0.90 10.03
N GLY A 228 6.10 0.32 10.49
CA GLY A 228 6.93 1.32 9.79
C GLY A 228 6.12 2.51 9.27
N ASP A 229 6.78 3.65 9.15
CA ASP A 229 6.19 4.94 8.73
C ASP A 229 6.87 5.53 7.49
N GLU A 230 7.97 4.92 7.02
CA GLU A 230 8.77 5.40 5.89
C GLU A 230 8.28 4.89 4.53
N GLY A 231 8.13 5.81 3.58
CA GLY A 231 7.82 5.50 2.20
C GLY A 231 6.34 5.19 1.97
N ARG A 232 6.06 4.39 0.94
CA ARG A 232 4.71 4.09 0.47
C ARG A 232 4.51 2.60 0.26
N MET A 233 3.25 2.17 0.29
CA MET A 233 2.87 0.82 -0.08
C MET A 233 1.58 0.85 -0.90
N CYS A 234 1.50 -0.01 -1.90
CA CYS A 234 0.27 -0.21 -2.64
C CYS A 234 -0.77 -0.91 -1.75
N ILE A 235 -1.93 -0.29 -1.60
CA ILE A 235 -3.09 -0.83 -0.90
C ILE A 235 -4.08 -1.35 -1.91
N ASN A 236 -4.49 -2.61 -1.75
CA ASN A 236 -5.63 -3.18 -2.44
C ASN A 236 -6.92 -2.88 -1.66
N THR A 237 -7.80 -2.05 -2.22
CA THR A 237 -8.98 -1.57 -1.49
C THR A 237 -10.00 -2.69 -1.21
N GLU A 238 -10.11 -3.66 -2.13
CA GLU A 238 -11.24 -4.60 -2.19
C GLU A 238 -12.60 -3.86 -2.14
N TRP A 239 -12.71 -2.78 -2.93
CA TRP A 239 -13.89 -1.89 -2.92
C TRP A 239 -15.20 -2.57 -3.29
N GLY A 240 -15.16 -3.80 -3.78
CA GLY A 240 -16.34 -4.54 -4.24
C GLY A 240 -17.31 -4.82 -3.10
N ALA A 241 -16.78 -4.95 -1.88
CA ALA A 241 -17.52 -5.17 -0.64
C ALA A 241 -18.12 -3.88 -0.04
N PHE A 242 -17.90 -2.71 -0.64
CA PHE A 242 -18.44 -1.46 -0.11
C PHE A 242 -19.97 -1.53 0.01
N GLY A 243 -20.50 -1.19 1.19
CA GLY A 243 -21.94 -1.26 1.47
C GLY A 243 -22.46 -2.64 1.86
N ASP A 244 -21.61 -3.67 1.99
CA ASP A 244 -21.98 -5.00 2.54
C ASP A 244 -22.55 -4.90 3.99
N ASP A 245 -22.25 -3.82 4.70
CA ASP A 245 -22.78 -3.47 6.03
C ASP A 245 -24.08 -2.65 5.99
N GLY A 246 -24.65 -2.43 4.81
CA GLY A 246 -25.87 -1.64 4.61
C GLY A 246 -25.62 -0.17 4.29
N ALA A 247 -24.37 0.30 4.23
CA ALA A 247 -24.04 1.70 3.97
C ALA A 247 -24.51 2.25 2.61
N LEU A 248 -24.98 1.38 1.70
CA LEU A 248 -25.50 1.74 0.37
C LEU A 248 -26.96 1.29 0.15
N ASP A 249 -27.68 0.86 1.19
CA ASP A 249 -29.03 0.32 1.03
C ASP A 249 -30.06 1.32 0.50
N ASP A 250 -29.82 2.62 0.72
CA ASP A 250 -30.60 3.73 0.16
C ASP A 250 -30.45 3.86 -1.36
N LEU A 251 -29.33 3.40 -1.92
CA LEU A 251 -29.04 3.44 -3.36
C LEU A 251 -29.37 2.12 -4.07
N ARG A 252 -29.49 1.04 -3.32
CA ARG A 252 -29.87 -0.28 -3.86
C ARG A 252 -31.36 -0.29 -4.18
N THR A 253 -31.68 -0.72 -5.39
CA THR A 253 -33.05 -0.93 -5.87
C THR A 253 -33.53 -2.35 -5.58
N GLU A 254 -34.80 -2.64 -5.86
CA GLU A 254 -35.32 -4.01 -5.79
C GLU A 254 -34.58 -4.97 -6.74
N PHE A 255 -34.13 -4.50 -7.91
CA PHE A 255 -33.40 -5.30 -8.88
C PHE A 255 -32.02 -5.72 -8.35
N ASP A 256 -31.36 -4.82 -7.62
CA ASP A 256 -30.07 -5.09 -6.98
C ASP A 256 -30.22 -6.13 -5.86
N ARG A 257 -31.32 -6.07 -5.11
CA ARG A 257 -31.65 -7.05 -4.05
C ARG A 257 -31.99 -8.42 -4.64
N GLU A 258 -32.81 -8.48 -5.70
CA GLU A 258 -33.15 -9.75 -6.36
C GLU A 258 -31.92 -10.41 -6.99
N LEU A 259 -31.06 -9.62 -7.66
CA LEU A 259 -29.81 -10.13 -8.23
C LEU A 259 -28.88 -10.69 -7.14
N ASP A 260 -28.75 -9.96 -6.04
CA ASP A 260 -27.94 -10.37 -4.89
C ASP A 260 -28.40 -11.69 -4.28
N LEU A 261 -29.70 -11.83 -4.02
CA LEU A 261 -30.31 -13.06 -3.51
C LEU A 261 -30.06 -14.26 -4.43
N GLY A 262 -30.09 -14.05 -5.74
CA GLY A 262 -29.81 -15.08 -6.74
C GLY A 262 -28.33 -15.36 -6.99
N SER A 263 -27.39 -14.64 -6.36
CA SER A 263 -25.95 -14.74 -6.64
C SER A 263 -25.27 -15.90 -5.90
N LEU A 264 -23.99 -16.18 -6.20
CA LEU A 264 -23.21 -17.23 -5.51
C LEU A 264 -22.84 -16.84 -4.07
N ASN A 265 -22.88 -15.54 -3.78
CA ASN A 265 -22.45 -14.91 -2.54
C ASN A 265 -23.46 -13.84 -2.09
N PRO A 266 -24.71 -14.21 -1.72
CA PRO A 266 -25.71 -13.24 -1.26
C PRO A 266 -25.21 -12.41 -0.07
N GLY A 267 -25.51 -11.12 -0.07
CA GLY A 267 -25.09 -10.17 0.98
C GLY A 267 -23.62 -9.77 0.95
N LYS A 268 -22.82 -10.28 0.00
CA LYS A 268 -21.41 -9.90 -0.19
C LYS A 268 -21.19 -9.21 -1.53
N GLN A 269 -20.15 -8.40 -1.65
CA GLN A 269 -19.75 -7.74 -2.90
C GLN A 269 -20.86 -6.87 -3.52
N LEU A 270 -21.63 -6.17 -2.68
CA LEU A 270 -22.82 -5.43 -3.11
C LEU A 270 -22.50 -4.28 -4.07
N PHE A 271 -21.40 -3.56 -3.84
CA PHE A 271 -20.95 -2.51 -4.76
C PHE A 271 -20.49 -3.08 -6.11
N GLU A 272 -19.74 -4.18 -6.09
CA GLU A 272 -19.32 -4.86 -7.32
C GLU A 272 -20.52 -5.31 -8.16
N LYS A 273 -21.59 -5.81 -7.52
CA LYS A 273 -22.83 -6.24 -8.18
C LYS A 273 -23.56 -5.14 -8.93
N MET A 274 -23.36 -3.88 -8.55
CA MET A 274 -23.93 -2.73 -9.25
C MET A 274 -23.06 -2.23 -10.41
N ILE A 275 -21.84 -2.76 -10.58
CA ILE A 275 -20.83 -2.21 -11.49
C ILE A 275 -20.33 -3.20 -12.54
N SER A 276 -19.96 -4.42 -12.14
CA SER A 276 -19.11 -5.30 -12.97
C SER A 276 -19.88 -6.04 -14.09
N SER A 277 -19.18 -6.47 -15.14
CA SER A 277 -19.80 -7.13 -16.31
C SER A 277 -20.58 -8.38 -15.95
N LEU A 278 -20.23 -9.02 -14.83
CA LEU A 278 -20.89 -10.23 -14.43
C LEU A 278 -22.37 -10.02 -14.09
N TYR A 279 -22.71 -8.82 -13.63
CA TYR A 279 -24.02 -8.53 -13.05
C TYR A 279 -24.86 -7.58 -13.92
N LEU A 280 -24.24 -6.68 -14.70
CA LEU A 280 -24.97 -5.67 -15.48
C LEU A 280 -25.97 -6.26 -16.48
N GLY A 281 -25.62 -7.35 -17.17
CA GLY A 281 -26.55 -8.01 -18.11
C GLY A 281 -27.77 -8.61 -17.39
N GLU A 282 -27.54 -9.18 -16.21
CA GLU A 282 -28.61 -9.77 -15.39
C GLU A 282 -29.51 -8.69 -14.77
N LEU A 283 -28.96 -7.54 -14.35
CA LEU A 283 -29.76 -6.39 -13.95
C LEU A 283 -30.69 -5.92 -15.06
N VAL A 284 -30.18 -5.81 -16.30
CA VAL A 284 -31.01 -5.48 -17.46
C VAL A 284 -32.11 -6.54 -17.62
N ARG A 285 -31.79 -7.84 -17.59
CA ARG A 285 -32.80 -8.90 -17.69
C ARG A 285 -33.92 -8.76 -16.65
N LEU A 286 -33.57 -8.51 -15.39
CA LEU A 286 -34.53 -8.36 -14.30
C LEU A 286 -35.45 -7.17 -14.51
N ILE A 287 -34.91 -6.03 -14.93
CA ILE A 287 -35.70 -4.83 -15.27
C ILE A 287 -36.65 -5.14 -16.42
N LEU A 288 -36.15 -5.72 -17.51
CA LEU A 288 -36.96 -6.07 -18.67
C LEU A 288 -38.07 -7.06 -18.31
N LEU A 289 -37.76 -8.07 -17.50
CA LEU A 289 -38.75 -9.04 -17.03
C LEU A 289 -39.87 -8.36 -16.24
N LYS A 290 -39.53 -7.45 -15.32
CA LYS A 290 -40.53 -6.73 -14.52
C LYS A 290 -41.38 -5.80 -15.39
N MET A 291 -40.76 -4.98 -16.23
CA MET A 291 -41.47 -4.10 -17.17
C MET A 291 -42.39 -4.88 -18.10
N THR A 292 -41.97 -6.06 -18.56
CA THR A 292 -42.80 -6.95 -19.37
C THR A 292 -44.00 -7.47 -18.57
N LYS A 293 -43.81 -7.94 -17.32
CA LYS A 293 -44.91 -8.42 -16.48
C LYS A 293 -45.95 -7.33 -16.18
N GLU A 294 -45.53 -6.07 -16.16
CA GLU A 294 -46.41 -4.90 -15.97
C GLU A 294 -47.04 -4.40 -17.29
N GLY A 295 -46.80 -5.08 -18.41
CA GLY A 295 -47.37 -4.72 -19.72
C GLY A 295 -46.69 -3.51 -20.38
N LEU A 296 -45.57 -3.03 -19.84
CA LEU A 296 -44.84 -1.86 -20.35
C LEU A 296 -43.91 -2.19 -21.52
N LEU A 297 -43.56 -3.47 -21.69
CA LEU A 297 -42.75 -3.97 -22.81
C LEU A 297 -43.41 -5.20 -23.41
N PHE A 298 -43.17 -5.40 -24.71
CA PHE A 298 -43.51 -6.60 -25.47
C PHE A 298 -44.99 -7.01 -25.36
N ASN A 299 -45.89 -6.04 -25.15
CA ASN A 299 -47.33 -6.26 -24.91
C ASN A 299 -47.62 -7.27 -23.78
N GLY A 300 -46.78 -7.32 -22.74
CA GLY A 300 -46.97 -8.25 -21.63
C GLY A 300 -46.43 -9.67 -21.86
N LYS A 301 -45.87 -9.97 -23.03
CA LYS A 301 -45.46 -11.32 -23.41
C LYS A 301 -44.05 -11.64 -22.90
N VAL A 302 -43.98 -12.47 -21.87
CA VAL A 302 -42.71 -12.96 -21.31
C VAL A 302 -42.17 -14.14 -22.12
N SER A 303 -40.90 -14.08 -22.53
CA SER A 303 -40.21 -15.23 -23.16
C SER A 303 -39.49 -16.12 -22.13
N THR A 304 -39.18 -17.35 -22.50
CA THR A 304 -38.36 -18.26 -21.69
C THR A 304 -36.96 -17.68 -21.42
N ALA A 305 -36.43 -16.90 -22.36
CA ALA A 305 -35.15 -16.24 -22.20
C ALA A 305 -35.19 -15.17 -21.11
N LEU A 306 -36.28 -14.39 -21.03
CA LEU A 306 -36.46 -13.41 -19.93
C LEU A 306 -36.65 -14.08 -18.57
N LEU A 307 -37.14 -15.32 -18.50
CA LEU A 307 -37.26 -16.07 -17.25
C LEU A 307 -35.95 -16.77 -16.83
N THR A 308 -35.00 -16.91 -17.75
CA THR A 308 -33.77 -17.67 -17.52
C THR A 308 -32.61 -16.74 -17.17
N LYS A 309 -32.09 -16.89 -15.94
CA LYS A 309 -30.92 -16.16 -15.46
C LYS A 309 -29.74 -16.27 -16.43
N GLY A 310 -29.06 -15.15 -16.69
CA GLY A 310 -27.83 -15.09 -17.49
C GLY A 310 -28.03 -15.17 -19.01
N LYS A 311 -29.27 -15.11 -19.51
CA LYS A 311 -29.52 -15.03 -20.97
C LYS A 311 -29.23 -13.66 -21.58
N ILE A 312 -29.27 -12.60 -20.78
CA ILE A 312 -28.78 -11.28 -21.19
C ILE A 312 -27.42 -11.06 -20.53
N GLU A 313 -26.38 -11.03 -21.35
CA GLU A 313 -25.00 -10.86 -20.91
C GLU A 313 -24.51 -9.43 -21.20
N MET A 314 -23.40 -9.02 -20.58
CA MET A 314 -22.80 -7.70 -20.82
C MET A 314 -22.45 -7.44 -22.30
N LYS A 315 -22.14 -8.50 -23.06
CA LYS A 315 -21.89 -8.37 -24.51
C LYS A 315 -23.14 -7.87 -25.27
N HIS A 316 -24.33 -8.28 -24.83
CA HIS A 316 -25.60 -7.81 -25.39
C HIS A 316 -25.82 -6.34 -25.04
N VAL A 317 -25.64 -5.96 -23.77
CA VAL A 317 -25.74 -4.55 -23.33
C VAL A 317 -24.79 -3.65 -24.15
N SER A 318 -23.54 -4.10 -24.33
CA SER A 318 -22.54 -3.37 -25.12
C SER A 318 -22.92 -3.23 -26.60
N ALA A 319 -23.51 -4.27 -27.20
CA ALA A 319 -23.98 -4.24 -28.58
C ALA A 319 -25.18 -3.30 -28.75
N MET A 320 -26.12 -3.30 -27.80
CA MET A 320 -27.29 -2.42 -27.79
C MET A 320 -26.92 -0.94 -27.65
N GLU A 321 -25.81 -0.61 -26.96
CA GLU A 321 -25.33 0.76 -26.78
C GLU A 321 -24.36 1.26 -27.86
N LYS A 322 -24.17 0.51 -28.97
CA LYS A 322 -23.40 1.01 -30.11
C LYS A 322 -24.06 2.24 -30.74
N TYR A 323 -23.26 3.23 -31.11
CA TYR A 323 -23.76 4.53 -31.60
C TYR A 323 -24.60 4.42 -32.89
N LYS A 324 -24.16 3.62 -33.87
CA LYS A 324 -24.85 3.48 -35.17
C LYS A 324 -25.81 2.29 -35.21
N GLU A 325 -25.33 1.14 -34.75
CA GLU A 325 -26.01 -0.15 -34.89
C GLU A 325 -26.89 -0.51 -33.67
N GLY A 326 -26.91 0.32 -32.63
CA GLY A 326 -27.49 -0.05 -31.33
C GLY A 326 -28.94 -0.51 -31.39
N LEU A 327 -29.81 0.19 -32.15
CA LEU A 327 -31.21 -0.20 -32.30
C LEU A 327 -31.38 -1.48 -33.14
N SER A 328 -30.59 -1.66 -34.20
CA SER A 328 -30.61 -2.90 -35.00
C SER A 328 -30.18 -4.10 -34.16
N ASN A 329 -29.05 -3.97 -33.45
CA ASN A 329 -28.56 -4.98 -32.52
C ASN A 329 -29.59 -5.29 -31.44
N THR A 330 -30.29 -4.27 -30.92
CA THR A 330 -31.35 -4.46 -29.93
C THR A 330 -32.47 -5.31 -30.51
N LYS A 331 -32.95 -5.00 -31.72
CA LYS A 331 -33.99 -5.78 -32.39
C LYS A 331 -33.55 -7.23 -32.64
N GLU A 332 -32.34 -7.42 -33.15
CA GLU A 332 -31.76 -8.75 -33.43
C GLU A 332 -31.65 -9.58 -32.16
N ILE A 333 -31.01 -9.05 -31.11
CA ILE A 333 -30.82 -9.76 -29.84
C ILE A 333 -32.17 -10.10 -29.18
N LEU A 334 -33.12 -9.16 -29.16
CA LEU A 334 -34.44 -9.43 -28.60
C LEU A 334 -35.18 -10.52 -29.41
N THR A 335 -35.03 -10.52 -30.73
CA THR A 335 -35.58 -11.57 -31.61
C THR A 335 -34.96 -12.94 -31.33
N GLU A 336 -33.63 -13.00 -31.17
CA GLU A 336 -32.91 -14.23 -30.78
C GLU A 336 -33.34 -14.76 -29.40
N LEU A 337 -33.77 -13.88 -28.50
CA LEU A 337 -34.33 -14.23 -27.19
C LEU A 337 -35.82 -14.62 -27.25
N ASN A 338 -36.34 -14.89 -28.46
CA ASN A 338 -37.74 -15.21 -28.74
C ASN A 338 -38.72 -14.14 -28.21
N LEU A 339 -38.31 -12.87 -28.28
CA LEU A 339 -39.20 -11.72 -28.11
C LEU A 339 -39.48 -11.13 -29.49
N PHE A 340 -40.69 -10.58 -29.68
CA PHE A 340 -41.07 -9.90 -30.92
C PHE A 340 -41.23 -8.41 -30.62
N PRO A 341 -40.13 -7.64 -30.55
CA PRO A 341 -40.18 -6.25 -30.12
C PRO A 341 -40.76 -5.33 -31.20
N SER A 342 -41.51 -4.32 -30.75
CA SER A 342 -41.80 -3.12 -31.55
C SER A 342 -40.56 -2.21 -31.63
N GLU A 343 -40.62 -1.17 -32.46
CA GLU A 343 -39.58 -0.13 -32.47
C GLU A 343 -39.49 0.61 -31.12
N GLU A 344 -40.64 0.86 -30.48
CA GLU A 344 -40.71 1.48 -29.15
C GLU A 344 -40.07 0.60 -28.08
N ASP A 345 -40.28 -0.72 -28.14
CA ASP A 345 -39.61 -1.68 -27.23
C ASP A 345 -38.09 -1.62 -27.40
N CYS A 346 -37.59 -1.53 -28.64
CA CYS A 346 -36.15 -1.45 -28.89
C CYS A 346 -35.54 -0.18 -28.30
N ILE A 347 -36.22 0.96 -28.47
CA ILE A 347 -35.80 2.24 -27.89
C ILE A 347 -35.82 2.16 -26.36
N ALA A 348 -36.88 1.61 -25.78
CA ALA A 348 -37.01 1.47 -24.34
C ALA A 348 -35.91 0.57 -23.74
N VAL A 349 -35.64 -0.59 -24.36
CA VAL A 349 -34.59 -1.53 -23.93
C VAL A 349 -33.20 -0.90 -24.03
N GLN A 350 -32.89 -0.19 -25.12
CA GLN A 350 -31.62 0.53 -25.24
C GLN A 350 -31.46 1.61 -24.16
N HIS A 351 -32.56 2.29 -23.80
CA HIS A 351 -32.57 3.29 -22.73
C HIS A 351 -32.37 2.67 -21.34
N VAL A 352 -32.94 1.48 -21.08
CA VAL A 352 -32.67 0.70 -19.87
C VAL A 352 -31.18 0.33 -19.78
N CYS A 353 -30.60 -0.20 -20.86
CA CYS A 353 -29.16 -0.51 -20.94
C CYS A 353 -28.31 0.72 -20.58
N THR A 354 -28.65 1.87 -21.19
CA THR A 354 -27.97 3.15 -20.94
C THR A 354 -28.02 3.55 -19.48
N ILE A 355 -29.18 3.46 -18.81
CA ILE A 355 -29.32 3.82 -17.39
C ILE A 355 -28.48 2.88 -16.51
N VAL A 356 -28.55 1.56 -16.75
CA VAL A 356 -27.82 0.57 -15.95
C VAL A 356 -26.30 0.75 -16.09
N SER A 357 -25.79 0.87 -17.32
CA SER A 357 -24.36 1.04 -17.55
C SER A 357 -23.85 2.41 -17.10
N PHE A 358 -24.68 3.46 -17.20
CA PHE A 358 -24.32 4.79 -16.72
C PHE A 358 -24.31 4.87 -15.19
N ARG A 359 -25.23 4.21 -14.49
CA ARG A 359 -25.19 4.06 -13.03
C ARG A 359 -23.90 3.38 -12.58
N SER A 360 -23.56 2.24 -13.21
CA SER A 360 -22.30 1.52 -12.97
C SER A 360 -21.09 2.44 -13.14
N THR A 361 -21.06 3.20 -14.23
CA THR A 361 -20.00 4.17 -14.50
C THR A 361 -19.90 5.26 -13.43
N ASN A 362 -21.04 5.80 -12.98
CA ASN A 362 -21.09 6.86 -11.99
C ASN A 362 -20.63 6.39 -10.60
N LEU A 363 -21.05 5.19 -10.17
CA LEU A 363 -20.61 4.59 -8.91
C LEU A 363 -19.09 4.32 -8.91
N CYS A 364 -18.58 3.72 -9.99
CA CYS A 364 -17.14 3.50 -10.16
C CYS A 364 -16.35 4.82 -10.15
N ALA A 365 -16.89 5.87 -10.80
CA ALA A 365 -16.28 7.20 -10.79
C ALA A 365 -16.24 7.82 -9.39
N ALA A 366 -17.28 7.66 -8.57
CA ALA A 366 -17.32 8.20 -7.21
C ALA A 366 -16.28 7.53 -6.29
N ALA A 367 -16.15 6.20 -6.33
CA ALA A 367 -15.12 5.50 -5.57
C ALA A 367 -13.70 5.83 -6.04
N LEU A 368 -13.48 5.96 -7.36
CA LEU A 368 -12.20 6.41 -7.89
C LEU A 368 -11.88 7.87 -7.52
N ALA A 369 -12.88 8.75 -7.52
CA ALA A 369 -12.74 10.14 -7.11
C ALA A 369 -12.32 10.26 -5.62
N ALA A 370 -12.83 9.37 -4.76
CA ALA A 370 -12.41 9.28 -3.36
C ALA A 370 -10.92 8.90 -3.23
N ILE A 371 -10.43 7.90 -3.97
CA ILE A 371 -9.01 7.52 -4.01
C ILE A 371 -8.14 8.68 -4.51
N LEU A 372 -8.56 9.36 -5.58
CA LEU A 372 -7.82 10.51 -6.13
C LEU A 372 -7.77 11.69 -5.17
N THR A 373 -8.85 11.93 -4.43
CA THR A 373 -8.92 12.96 -3.39
C THR A 373 -7.96 12.62 -2.24
N ARG A 374 -7.97 11.37 -1.79
CA ARG A 374 -7.04 10.84 -0.77
C ARG A 374 -5.57 11.01 -1.18
N LEU A 375 -5.22 10.62 -2.41
CA LEU A 375 -3.87 10.80 -2.95
C LEU A 375 -3.42 12.26 -2.98
N ARG A 376 -4.30 13.17 -3.42
CA ARG A 376 -4.03 14.61 -3.44
C ARG A 376 -3.76 15.15 -2.04
N GLU A 377 -4.58 14.75 -1.07
CA GLU A 377 -4.47 15.15 0.34
C GLU A 377 -3.21 14.63 1.00
N ASN A 378 -2.85 13.36 0.75
CA ASN A 378 -1.61 12.77 1.25
C ASN A 378 -0.37 13.57 0.81
N LYS A 379 -0.38 14.02 -0.46
CA LYS A 379 0.67 14.85 -1.05
C LYS A 379 0.59 16.32 -0.66
N LYS A 380 -0.48 16.73 0.04
CA LYS A 380 -0.76 18.12 0.43
C LYS A 380 -0.74 19.09 -0.76
N LEU A 381 -1.26 18.64 -1.91
CA LEU A 381 -1.28 19.42 -3.15
C LEU A 381 -2.64 20.08 -3.36
N LEU A 382 -2.65 21.33 -3.83
CA LEU A 382 -3.88 22.00 -4.27
C LEU A 382 -4.43 21.37 -5.57
N ARG A 383 -3.55 21.03 -6.50
CA ARG A 383 -3.86 20.29 -7.72
C ARG A 383 -2.88 19.15 -7.91
N MET A 384 -3.36 18.01 -8.39
CA MET A 384 -2.55 16.81 -8.57
C MET A 384 -2.67 16.32 -10.00
N ARG A 385 -1.53 15.98 -10.62
CA ARG A 385 -1.52 15.20 -11.87
C ARG A 385 -1.11 13.77 -11.57
N THR A 386 -1.91 12.82 -12.01
CA THR A 386 -1.66 11.39 -11.78
C THR A 386 -2.16 10.56 -12.96
N THR A 387 -1.70 9.32 -13.06
CA THR A 387 -2.15 8.35 -14.05
C THR A 387 -2.90 7.21 -13.33
N VAL A 388 -4.03 6.81 -13.91
CA VAL A 388 -4.82 5.66 -13.49
C VAL A 388 -4.66 4.58 -14.55
N GLY A 389 -4.00 3.48 -14.18
CA GLY A 389 -3.95 2.27 -15.00
C GLY A 389 -5.29 1.55 -14.93
N ILE A 390 -5.89 1.25 -16.08
CA ILE A 390 -7.18 0.56 -16.15
C ILE A 390 -7.06 -0.73 -16.96
N ASP A 391 -7.66 -1.81 -16.47
CA ASP A 391 -7.96 -3.03 -17.21
C ASP A 391 -9.41 -3.47 -16.95
N GLY A 392 -9.89 -4.45 -17.72
CA GLY A 392 -11.20 -5.07 -17.57
C GLY A 392 -12.04 -5.02 -18.84
N GLY A 393 -12.84 -6.07 -19.03
CA GLY A 393 -13.65 -6.26 -20.23
C GLY A 393 -14.64 -5.12 -20.48
N VAL A 394 -15.34 -4.63 -19.45
CA VAL A 394 -16.35 -3.56 -19.60
C VAL A 394 -15.71 -2.29 -20.15
N TYR A 395 -14.60 -1.87 -19.56
CA TYR A 395 -13.91 -0.65 -19.96
C TYR A 395 -13.36 -0.75 -21.39
N LYS A 396 -12.90 -1.95 -21.79
CA LYS A 396 -12.33 -2.23 -23.12
C LYS A 396 -13.39 -2.32 -24.23
N THR A 397 -14.51 -2.97 -23.97
CA THR A 397 -15.46 -3.36 -25.04
C THR A 397 -16.74 -2.52 -25.08
N HIS A 398 -17.15 -1.91 -23.97
CA HIS A 398 -18.38 -1.13 -23.94
C HIS A 398 -18.19 0.24 -24.61
N PRO A 399 -18.99 0.59 -25.64
CA PRO A 399 -18.71 1.72 -26.53
C PRO A 399 -18.75 3.09 -25.85
N GLN A 400 -19.46 3.22 -24.73
CA GLN A 400 -19.66 4.51 -24.04
C GLN A 400 -19.02 4.57 -22.65
N TYR A 401 -18.53 3.45 -22.10
CA TYR A 401 -18.20 3.36 -20.67
C TYR A 401 -16.99 4.23 -20.31
N ALA A 402 -15.88 4.08 -21.03
CA ALA A 402 -14.67 4.86 -20.79
C ALA A 402 -14.93 6.38 -20.88
N LYS A 403 -15.65 6.82 -21.92
CA LYS A 403 -16.00 8.24 -22.11
C LYS A 403 -16.84 8.78 -20.94
N ARG A 404 -17.85 8.03 -20.50
CA ARG A 404 -18.71 8.40 -19.36
C ARG A 404 -17.90 8.44 -18.06
N LEU A 405 -17.05 7.45 -17.82
CA LEU A 405 -16.22 7.35 -16.60
C LEU A 405 -15.30 8.56 -16.49
N HIS A 406 -14.56 8.85 -17.55
CA HIS A 406 -13.62 9.98 -17.56
C HIS A 406 -14.34 11.32 -17.35
N LYS A 407 -15.52 11.49 -17.95
CA LYS A 407 -16.32 12.71 -17.80
C LYS A 407 -16.78 12.90 -16.36
N VAL A 408 -17.26 11.84 -15.70
CA VAL A 408 -17.76 11.92 -14.33
C VAL A 408 -16.61 12.12 -13.34
N VAL A 409 -15.50 11.39 -13.48
CA VAL A 409 -14.32 11.58 -12.63
C VAL A 409 -13.82 13.02 -12.69
N ARG A 410 -13.64 13.59 -13.89
CA ARG A 410 -13.19 15.00 -14.04
C ARG A 410 -14.17 16.00 -13.43
N ARG A 411 -15.47 15.67 -13.41
CA ARG A 411 -16.50 16.52 -12.80
C ARG A 411 -16.45 16.46 -11.28
N LEU A 412 -16.26 15.28 -10.69
CA LEU A 412 -16.21 15.08 -9.23
C LEU A 412 -14.90 15.58 -8.61
N VAL A 413 -13.77 15.46 -9.31
CA VAL A 413 -12.44 15.89 -8.82
C VAL A 413 -11.75 16.86 -9.79
N PRO A 414 -12.27 18.10 -9.96
CA PRO A 414 -11.72 19.07 -10.90
C PRO A 414 -10.29 19.55 -10.55
N THR A 415 -9.85 19.30 -9.32
CA THR A 415 -8.47 19.58 -8.87
C THR A 415 -7.45 18.53 -9.31
N CYS A 416 -7.90 17.41 -9.89
CA CYS A 416 -7.04 16.31 -10.30
C CYS A 416 -6.99 16.18 -11.83
N ASP A 417 -5.80 16.39 -12.41
CA ASP A 417 -5.54 16.17 -13.83
C ASP A 417 -5.22 14.70 -14.06
N VAL A 418 -6.25 13.91 -14.38
CA VAL A 418 -6.16 12.45 -14.47
C VAL A 418 -5.91 11.99 -15.91
N ARG A 419 -4.82 11.25 -16.12
CA ARG A 419 -4.59 10.45 -17.34
C ARG A 419 -5.09 9.03 -17.11
N PHE A 420 -5.92 8.52 -18.00
CA PHE A 420 -6.33 7.11 -17.99
C PHE A 420 -5.48 6.33 -18.99
N LEU A 421 -4.75 5.31 -18.52
CA LEU A 421 -3.88 4.48 -19.33
C LEU A 421 -4.44 3.05 -19.37
N LEU A 422 -4.75 2.56 -20.57
CA LEU A 422 -5.26 1.20 -20.75
C LEU A 422 -4.11 0.20 -20.70
N SER A 423 -4.22 -0.81 -19.83
CA SER A 423 -3.30 -1.95 -19.84
C SER A 423 -3.63 -2.90 -20.99
N LEU A 424 -2.85 -2.80 -22.08
CA LEU A 424 -3.01 -3.67 -23.26
C LEU A 424 -2.62 -5.13 -22.97
N SER A 425 -1.54 -5.32 -22.20
CA SER A 425 -0.98 -6.63 -21.85
C SER A 425 -1.62 -7.28 -20.61
N GLY A 426 -2.52 -6.57 -19.93
CA GLY A 426 -3.20 -7.01 -18.72
C GLY A 426 -2.33 -7.07 -17.46
N SER A 427 -2.88 -7.67 -16.41
CA SER A 427 -2.26 -7.80 -15.08
C SER A 427 -1.08 -8.78 -15.02
N GLY A 428 -1.03 -9.79 -15.88
CA GLY A 428 0.07 -10.77 -15.91
C GLY A 428 1.45 -10.15 -16.16
N LYS A 429 1.54 -9.15 -17.05
CA LYS A 429 2.77 -8.36 -17.23
C LYS A 429 3.19 -7.64 -15.93
N GLY A 430 2.20 -7.16 -15.17
CA GLY A 430 2.41 -6.44 -13.92
C GLY A 430 2.97 -7.32 -12.81
N ALA A 431 2.53 -8.57 -12.73
CA ALA A 431 3.13 -9.53 -11.80
C ALA A 431 4.61 -9.78 -12.10
N ALA A 432 4.99 -9.89 -13.37
CA ALA A 432 6.41 -10.00 -13.73
C ALA A 432 7.20 -8.73 -13.35
N VAL A 433 6.63 -7.54 -13.56
CA VAL A 433 7.25 -6.27 -13.12
C VAL A 433 7.42 -6.24 -11.59
N VAL A 434 6.42 -6.65 -10.82
CA VAL A 434 6.52 -6.73 -9.36
C VAL A 434 7.60 -7.73 -8.95
N THR A 435 7.64 -8.89 -9.58
CA THR A 435 8.70 -9.88 -9.33
C THR A 435 10.09 -9.31 -9.63
N ALA A 436 10.26 -8.56 -10.71
CA ALA A 436 11.53 -7.92 -11.05
C ALA A 436 11.93 -6.84 -10.03
N VAL A 437 10.98 -5.99 -9.60
CA VAL A 437 11.21 -5.00 -8.53
C VAL A 437 11.58 -5.70 -7.21
N ALA A 438 10.88 -6.76 -6.83
CA ALA A 438 11.17 -7.52 -5.62
C ALA A 438 12.55 -8.17 -5.67
N TYR A 439 12.90 -8.75 -6.83
CA TYR A 439 14.22 -9.35 -7.06
C TYR A 439 15.34 -8.31 -6.93
N ARG A 440 15.17 -7.12 -7.53
CA ARG A 440 16.09 -5.99 -7.41
C ARG A 440 16.24 -5.53 -5.96
N LEU A 441 15.14 -5.32 -5.24
CA LEU A 441 15.16 -4.87 -3.85
C LEU A 441 15.83 -5.90 -2.93
N ALA A 442 15.62 -7.19 -3.16
CA ALA A 442 16.31 -8.25 -2.42
C ALA A 442 17.83 -8.23 -2.68
N ALA A 443 18.25 -8.02 -3.93
CA ALA A 443 19.66 -7.89 -4.27
C ALA A 443 20.30 -6.65 -3.62
N GLN A 444 19.62 -5.51 -3.64
CA GLN A 444 20.06 -4.28 -2.98
C GLN A 444 20.16 -4.47 -1.46
N ARG A 445 19.17 -5.13 -0.83
CA ARG A 445 19.19 -5.38 0.60
C ARG A 445 20.40 -6.23 1.01
N LYS A 446 20.74 -7.25 0.22
CA LYS A 446 21.94 -8.06 0.45
C LYS A 446 23.23 -7.23 0.40
N GLN A 447 23.31 -6.22 -0.48
CA GLN A 447 24.46 -5.31 -0.52
C GLN A 447 24.53 -4.41 0.72
N ILE A 448 23.39 -3.88 1.17
CA ILE A 448 23.30 -3.07 2.40
C ILE A 448 23.71 -3.91 3.61
N ASP A 449 23.14 -5.11 3.76
CA ASP A 449 23.45 -5.99 4.88
C ASP A 449 24.94 -6.37 4.88
N ALA A 450 25.55 -6.59 3.71
CA ALA A 450 27.00 -6.82 3.59
C ALA A 450 27.84 -5.58 3.99
N ALA A 451 27.40 -4.37 3.63
CA ALA A 451 28.08 -3.13 4.02
C ALA A 451 27.94 -2.83 5.52
N LEU A 452 26.84 -3.23 6.15
CA LEU A 452 26.59 -3.07 7.59
C LEU A 452 27.16 -4.20 8.44
N ALA A 453 27.45 -5.36 7.86
CA ALA A 453 27.98 -6.52 8.58
C ALA A 453 29.22 -6.21 9.46
N PRO A 454 30.20 -5.38 9.02
CA PRO A 454 31.35 -5.02 9.86
C PRO A 454 31.00 -4.25 11.15
N PHE A 455 29.82 -3.64 11.22
CA PHE A 455 29.35 -2.91 12.41
C PHE A 455 28.64 -3.83 13.43
N LEU A 456 28.34 -5.07 13.06
CA LEU A 456 27.74 -6.05 13.97
C LEU A 456 28.84 -6.72 14.82
N LEU A 457 29.05 -6.18 16.03
CA LEU A 457 30.03 -6.72 16.96
C LEU A 457 29.47 -7.94 17.70
N SER A 458 30.18 -9.07 17.62
CA SER A 458 29.82 -10.27 18.36
C SER A 458 30.12 -10.11 19.86
N LEU A 459 29.48 -10.94 20.70
CA LEU A 459 29.76 -10.97 22.14
C LEU A 459 31.24 -11.28 22.43
N GLU A 460 31.89 -12.08 21.58
CA GLU A 460 33.31 -12.39 21.69
C GLU A 460 34.16 -11.15 21.41
N THR A 461 33.91 -10.44 20.31
CA THR A 461 34.60 -9.18 19.99
C THR A 461 34.40 -8.14 21.10
N LEU A 462 33.19 -8.04 21.66
CA LEU A 462 32.92 -7.15 22.80
C LEU A 462 33.73 -7.54 24.06
N ARG A 463 33.93 -8.84 24.31
CA ARG A 463 34.80 -9.32 25.40
C ARG A 463 36.27 -9.00 25.13
N GLU A 464 36.73 -9.12 23.89
CA GLU A 464 38.08 -8.71 23.51
C GLU A 464 38.29 -7.22 23.72
N VAL A 465 37.34 -6.36 23.28
CA VAL A 465 37.38 -4.91 23.51
C VAL A 465 37.43 -4.62 25.00
N LYS A 466 36.60 -5.28 25.82
CA LYS A 466 36.64 -5.17 27.29
C LYS A 466 38.01 -5.53 27.85
N ASN A 467 38.62 -6.62 27.38
CA ASN A 467 39.92 -7.07 27.86
C ASN A 467 41.05 -6.12 27.42
N LYS A 468 41.04 -5.64 26.17
CA LYS A 468 41.96 -4.61 25.66
C LYS A 468 41.86 -3.34 26.49
N MET A 469 40.64 -2.88 26.77
CA MET A 469 40.43 -1.73 27.65
C MET A 469 41.00 -1.99 29.05
N ARG A 470 40.75 -3.15 29.66
CA ARG A 470 41.35 -3.50 30.97
C ARG A 470 42.88 -3.43 30.94
N THR A 471 43.51 -3.98 29.90
CA THR A 471 44.96 -3.93 29.73
C THR A 471 45.45 -2.49 29.64
N GLU A 472 44.80 -1.63 28.85
CA GLU A 472 45.17 -0.21 28.74
C GLU A 472 44.97 0.56 30.06
N LEU A 473 43.93 0.23 30.84
CA LEU A 473 43.73 0.81 32.18
C LEU A 473 44.89 0.45 33.11
N GLU A 474 45.31 -0.82 33.15
CA GLU A 474 46.46 -1.26 33.95
C GLU A 474 47.76 -0.62 33.47
N TYR A 475 47.94 -0.50 32.16
CA TYR A 475 49.10 0.12 31.53
C TYR A 475 49.18 1.63 31.85
N GLY A 476 48.03 2.33 31.89
CA GLY A 476 47.95 3.73 32.28
C GLY A 476 48.18 3.99 33.78
N LEU A 477 47.85 3.03 34.65
CA LEU A 477 48.04 3.15 36.10
C LEU A 477 49.49 2.88 36.56
N ARG A 478 50.25 2.08 35.80
CA ARG A 478 51.64 1.74 36.13
C ARG A 478 52.58 2.91 35.85
N ARG A 479 53.46 3.21 36.80
CA ARG A 479 54.38 4.36 36.74
C ARG A 479 55.33 4.28 35.54
N GLU A 480 55.81 3.08 35.22
CA GLU A 480 56.81 2.84 34.18
C GLU A 480 56.22 3.03 32.77
N THR A 481 54.91 2.79 32.62
CA THR A 481 54.23 2.74 31.31
C THR A 481 53.26 3.90 31.08
N GLN A 482 52.91 4.66 32.12
CA GLN A 482 51.96 5.78 32.03
C GLN A 482 52.33 6.81 30.95
N ALA A 483 53.63 7.11 30.79
CA ALA A 483 54.09 8.11 29.82
C ALA A 483 53.69 7.73 28.38
N SER A 484 53.85 6.46 28.01
CA SER A 484 53.52 5.91 26.69
C SER A 484 52.08 5.39 26.56
N ALA A 485 51.34 5.22 27.66
CA ALA A 485 49.97 4.72 27.64
C ALA A 485 49.02 5.61 26.83
N THR A 486 48.09 5.01 26.09
CA THR A 486 47.08 5.78 25.35
C THR A 486 45.95 6.24 26.28
N VAL A 487 45.51 5.35 27.19
CA VAL A 487 44.58 5.66 28.28
C VAL A 487 45.37 6.15 29.49
N LYS A 488 45.32 7.46 29.76
CA LYS A 488 46.30 8.13 30.65
C LYS A 488 46.11 7.91 32.15
N MET A 489 44.93 7.47 32.59
CA MET A 489 44.61 7.20 33.99
C MET A 489 45.10 8.31 34.95
N LEU A 490 44.75 9.56 34.64
CA LEU A 490 45.27 10.74 35.32
C LEU A 490 44.73 10.82 36.77
N PRO A 491 45.61 10.94 37.78
CA PRO A 491 45.18 11.11 39.17
C PRO A 491 44.43 12.44 39.38
N THR A 492 43.29 12.38 40.08
CA THR A 492 42.45 13.56 40.36
C THR A 492 42.70 14.19 41.74
N TYR A 493 43.51 13.53 42.59
CA TYR A 493 43.75 13.88 44.00
C TYR A 493 42.50 13.87 44.91
N VAL A 494 41.35 13.41 44.40
CA VAL A 494 40.15 13.18 45.20
C VAL A 494 40.23 11.78 45.81
N CYS A 495 40.58 11.69 47.10
CA CYS A 495 40.85 10.42 47.78
C CYS A 495 39.63 9.77 48.44
N GLY A 496 38.45 10.40 48.38
CA GLY A 496 37.23 9.88 48.99
C GLY A 496 35.98 10.40 48.30
N THR A 497 34.89 9.65 48.40
CA THR A 497 33.56 10.13 48.04
C THR A 497 32.98 10.96 49.19
N PRO A 498 31.96 11.80 48.96
CA PRO A 498 31.31 12.55 50.02
C PRO A 498 30.87 11.67 51.19
N ASP A 499 31.19 12.06 52.43
CA ASP A 499 30.86 11.34 53.67
C ASP A 499 29.67 11.98 54.41
N GLY A 500 29.18 13.11 53.92
CA GLY A 500 28.04 13.84 54.46
C GLY A 500 28.38 14.81 55.58
N THR A 501 29.66 15.02 55.87
CA THR A 501 30.15 16.08 56.77
C THR A 501 30.24 17.43 56.05
N GLU A 502 30.19 17.45 54.72
CA GLU A 502 30.40 18.62 53.88
C GLU A 502 29.36 19.71 54.17
N LYS A 503 29.84 20.94 54.29
CA LYS A 503 29.01 22.12 54.53
C LYS A 503 29.69 23.35 53.99
N GLY A 504 28.89 24.31 53.51
CA GLY A 504 29.41 25.59 53.05
C GLY A 504 28.67 26.14 51.85
N LYS A 505 29.18 27.25 51.33
CA LYS A 505 28.78 27.84 50.05
C LYS A 505 29.99 27.83 49.14
N PHE A 506 29.85 27.25 47.97
CA PHE A 506 30.92 27.06 47.00
C PHE A 506 30.49 27.64 45.65
N LEU A 507 31.42 28.27 44.96
CA LEU A 507 31.27 28.50 43.53
C LEU A 507 31.72 27.25 42.78
N ALA A 508 31.10 26.97 41.65
CA ALA A 508 31.60 25.96 40.73
C ALA A 508 31.55 26.49 39.30
N LEU A 509 32.56 26.16 38.51
CA LEU A 509 32.64 26.46 37.09
C LEU A 509 32.56 25.15 36.32
N ASP A 510 31.80 25.13 35.22
CA ASP A 510 31.65 23.95 34.36
C ASP A 510 31.97 24.35 32.91
N LEU A 511 33.13 23.89 32.44
CA LEU A 511 33.65 24.12 31.10
C LEU A 511 34.01 22.79 30.44
N GLY A 512 33.32 22.42 29.37
CA GLY A 512 33.57 21.14 28.69
C GLY A 512 32.93 20.94 27.32
N GLY A 513 32.16 21.92 26.84
CA GLY A 513 31.50 21.88 25.53
C GLY A 513 31.18 23.30 25.05
N THR A 514 30.11 23.46 24.27
CA THR A 514 29.69 24.77 23.71
C THR A 514 29.17 25.77 24.76
N ASN A 515 28.79 25.28 25.95
CA ASN A 515 28.20 26.10 27.01
C ASN A 515 29.09 26.11 28.25
N PHE A 516 29.31 27.29 28.80
CA PHE A 516 29.97 27.52 30.08
C PHE A 516 28.94 27.77 31.17
N ARG A 517 29.14 27.24 32.39
CA ARG A 517 28.23 27.51 33.50
C ARG A 517 28.98 27.99 34.72
N VAL A 518 28.39 28.98 35.38
CA VAL A 518 28.81 29.42 36.72
C VAL A 518 27.71 29.03 37.69
N LEU A 519 28.09 28.39 38.79
CA LEU A 519 27.18 27.86 39.80
C LEU A 519 27.50 28.38 41.20
N LEU A 520 26.47 28.55 42.02
CA LEU A 520 26.55 28.70 43.47
C LEU A 520 25.89 27.49 44.12
N VAL A 521 26.69 26.70 44.83
CA VAL A 521 26.26 25.47 45.53
C VAL A 521 26.28 25.72 47.04
N LYS A 522 25.14 25.54 47.69
CA LYS A 522 24.99 25.67 49.15
C LYS A 522 24.73 24.29 49.75
N ILE A 523 25.69 23.78 50.51
CA ILE A 523 25.64 22.46 51.16
C ILE A 523 25.40 22.65 52.66
N ARG A 524 24.42 21.94 53.22
CA ARG A 524 24.16 21.89 54.66
C ARG A 524 24.27 20.45 55.16
N SER A 525 25.14 20.22 56.16
CA SER A 525 25.22 18.97 56.92
C SER A 525 24.43 19.05 58.24
N GLY A 526 24.02 17.90 58.79
CA GLY A 526 23.20 17.78 60.01
C GLY A 526 21.96 16.88 59.85
N ARG A 527 20.97 16.97 60.76
CA ARG A 527 19.74 16.14 60.76
C ARG A 527 18.89 16.25 59.49
N ARG A 528 19.02 17.34 58.73
CA ARG A 528 18.41 17.52 57.39
C ARG A 528 19.50 17.96 56.42
N ARG A 529 20.11 16.98 55.73
CA ARG A 529 21.04 17.23 54.64
C ARG A 529 20.31 17.93 53.49
N SER A 530 20.88 18.99 52.94
CA SER A 530 20.31 19.67 51.78
C SER A 530 21.38 20.33 50.91
N VAL A 531 21.24 20.19 49.60
CA VAL A 531 22.05 20.91 48.60
C VAL A 531 21.13 21.84 47.83
N ARG A 532 21.46 23.13 47.75
CA ARG A 532 20.77 24.10 46.89
C ARG A 532 21.75 24.63 45.86
N MET A 533 21.38 24.55 44.58
CA MET A 533 22.21 25.01 43.46
C MET A 533 21.51 26.13 42.71
N TYR A 534 22.28 27.13 42.35
CA TYR A 534 21.88 28.21 41.44
C TYR A 534 22.91 28.24 40.34
N ASN A 535 22.50 28.40 39.08
CA ASN A 535 23.45 28.45 37.96
C ASN A 535 23.00 29.45 36.90
N LYS A 536 23.95 29.90 36.09
CA LYS A 536 23.71 30.67 34.87
C LYS A 536 24.59 30.09 33.76
N ILE A 537 23.99 29.95 32.59
CA ILE A 537 24.67 29.48 31.38
C ILE A 537 25.16 30.69 30.60
N PHE A 538 26.39 30.60 30.13
CA PHE A 538 27.05 31.58 29.28
C PHE A 538 27.51 30.88 28.00
N ALA A 539 27.27 31.51 26.86
CA ALA A 539 27.84 31.06 25.60
C ALA A 539 29.32 31.45 25.54
N ILE A 540 30.16 30.61 24.94
CA ILE A 540 31.51 30.98 24.54
C ILE A 540 31.52 31.10 23.02
N PRO A 541 31.72 32.31 22.45
CA PRO A 541 31.90 32.50 21.03
C PRO A 541 33.01 31.60 20.45
N LEU A 542 32.82 31.09 19.22
CA LEU A 542 33.78 30.18 18.59
C LEU A 542 35.18 30.82 18.44
N GLU A 543 35.23 32.13 18.17
CA GLU A 543 36.45 32.93 18.11
C GLU A 543 37.21 32.97 19.45
N ILE A 544 36.50 32.91 20.58
CA ILE A 544 37.11 32.81 21.92
C ILE A 544 37.52 31.36 22.22
N MET A 545 36.71 30.37 21.82
CA MET A 545 37.05 28.95 21.98
C MET A 545 38.32 28.54 21.22
N GLN A 546 38.56 29.17 20.07
CA GLN A 546 39.72 28.94 19.19
C GLN A 546 40.79 30.04 19.29
N GLY A 547 40.57 31.04 20.16
CA GLY A 547 41.46 32.18 20.37
C GLY A 547 42.60 31.85 21.32
N THR A 548 43.18 32.90 21.89
CA THR A 548 44.25 32.76 22.89
C THR A 548 43.70 32.29 24.23
N GLY A 549 44.56 31.66 25.05
CA GLY A 549 44.19 31.29 26.42
C GLY A 549 43.78 32.50 27.26
N GLU A 550 44.43 33.65 27.05
CA GLU A 550 44.12 34.90 27.75
C GLU A 550 42.67 35.34 27.47
N GLU A 551 42.28 35.41 26.20
CA GLU A 551 40.91 35.77 25.80
C GLU A 551 39.85 34.82 26.38
N LEU A 552 40.15 33.51 26.41
CA LEU A 552 39.26 32.51 27.00
C LEU A 552 39.07 32.73 28.51
N PHE A 553 40.16 32.95 29.25
CA PHE A 553 40.09 33.13 30.69
C PHE A 553 39.51 34.49 31.08
N ASP A 554 39.75 35.54 30.30
CA ASP A 554 39.12 36.85 30.48
C ASP A 554 37.61 36.74 30.32
N HIS A 555 37.14 36.03 29.29
CA HIS A 555 35.72 35.77 29.09
C HIS A 555 35.10 34.97 30.25
N ILE A 556 35.80 33.95 30.75
CA ILE A 556 35.37 33.16 31.92
C ILE A 556 35.23 34.05 33.15
N VAL A 557 36.21 34.90 33.43
CA VAL A 557 36.19 35.82 34.58
C VAL A 557 35.04 36.82 34.45
N GLN A 558 34.79 37.35 33.25
CA GLN A 558 33.65 38.23 33.00
C GLN A 558 32.31 37.52 33.27
N CYS A 559 32.16 36.28 32.82
CA CYS A 559 30.96 35.48 33.10
C CYS A 559 30.78 35.23 34.62
N ILE A 560 31.87 35.00 35.36
CA ILE A 560 31.82 34.87 36.83
C ILE A 560 31.38 36.19 37.46
N ALA A 561 31.95 37.32 37.05
CA ALA A 561 31.59 38.64 37.57
C ALA A 561 30.08 38.92 37.38
N ASP A 562 29.57 38.67 36.17
CA ASP A 562 28.15 38.80 35.85
C ASP A 562 27.26 37.89 36.70
N PHE A 563 27.71 36.66 36.98
CA PHE A 563 26.97 35.73 37.83
C PHE A 563 26.95 36.16 39.31
N LEU A 564 28.08 36.64 39.84
CA LEU A 564 28.17 37.12 41.23
C LEU A 564 27.29 38.35 41.47
N GLU A 565 27.22 39.24 40.48
CA GLU A 565 26.31 40.39 40.48
C GLU A 565 24.84 39.93 40.44
N TYR A 566 24.51 39.04 39.51
CA TYR A 566 23.17 38.44 39.41
C TYR A 566 22.71 37.75 40.71
N MET A 567 23.63 37.09 41.42
CA MET A 567 23.34 36.40 42.67
C MET A 567 23.38 37.32 43.91
N GLY A 568 23.72 38.61 43.76
CA GLY A 568 23.79 39.57 44.86
C GLY A 568 24.89 39.27 45.88
N ILE A 569 26.00 38.67 45.45
CA ILE A 569 27.12 38.24 46.32
C ILE A 569 28.47 38.83 45.90
N LYS A 570 28.45 39.91 45.12
CA LYS A 570 29.65 40.67 44.72
C LYS A 570 30.41 41.14 45.98
N GLY A 571 31.72 40.88 46.00
CA GLY A 571 32.59 41.19 47.16
C GLY A 571 32.75 40.06 48.18
N ALA A 572 31.99 38.95 48.09
CA ALA A 572 32.19 37.79 48.94
C ALA A 572 33.35 36.91 48.42
N ARG A 573 34.30 36.53 49.29
CA ARG A 573 35.33 35.54 48.97
C ARG A 573 34.79 34.14 49.25
N LEU A 574 34.53 33.36 48.20
CA LEU A 574 34.01 31.99 48.29
C LEU A 574 35.01 30.99 47.70
N PRO A 575 35.12 29.77 48.26
CA PRO A 575 35.86 28.68 47.63
C PRO A 575 35.22 28.32 46.28
N LEU A 576 36.05 28.03 45.28
CA LEU A 576 35.63 27.74 43.91
C LEU A 576 36.19 26.40 43.45
N GLY A 577 35.32 25.52 42.96
CA GLY A 577 35.70 24.32 42.22
C GLY A 577 35.64 24.57 40.71
N PHE A 578 36.62 24.11 39.96
CA PHE A 578 36.62 24.25 38.50
C PHE A 578 36.56 22.89 37.82
N THR A 579 35.38 22.55 37.29
CA THR A 579 35.21 21.43 36.36
C THR A 579 35.70 21.87 34.99
N PHE A 580 36.91 21.47 34.65
CA PHE A 580 37.54 21.68 33.36
C PHE A 580 37.64 20.34 32.62
N SER A 581 36.73 20.09 31.67
CA SER A 581 36.51 18.78 31.06
C SER A 581 37.48 18.47 29.93
N PHE A 582 38.76 18.72 30.17
CA PHE A 582 39.86 18.39 29.27
C PHE A 582 40.92 17.60 30.04
N PRO A 583 41.73 16.76 29.38
CA PRO A 583 42.77 15.99 30.05
C PRO A 583 43.82 16.91 30.70
N CYS A 584 43.89 16.93 32.03
CA CYS A 584 44.85 17.73 32.79
C CYS A 584 45.75 16.87 33.66
N LYS A 585 47.06 17.13 33.62
CA LYS A 585 48.00 16.57 34.59
C LYS A 585 47.95 17.41 35.86
N GLN A 586 47.40 16.86 36.94
CA GLN A 586 47.35 17.51 38.25
C GLN A 586 48.57 17.10 39.11
N ALA A 587 49.09 18.04 39.92
CA ALA A 587 50.22 17.81 40.82
C ALA A 587 49.81 17.73 42.30
N SER A 588 48.71 18.39 42.66
CA SER A 588 48.11 18.41 44.01
C SER A 588 46.67 18.93 43.94
N ILE A 589 45.93 18.79 45.03
CA ILE A 589 44.80 19.65 45.39
C ILE A 589 45.32 20.57 46.51
N ASP A 590 45.13 21.88 46.34
CA ASP A 590 45.48 22.92 47.33
C ASP A 590 44.50 22.98 48.51
#